data_AF-A0A016X1L3-F1
#
_entry.id   AF-A0A016X1L3-F1
#
_cell.length_a   1.000
_cell.length_b   1.000
_cell.length_c   1.000
_cell.angle_alpha   90.00
_cell.angle_beta   90.00
_cell.angle_gamma   90.00
#
_symmetry.space_group_name_H-M   'P 1'
#
loop_
_entity.id
_entity.type
_entity.pdbx_description
1 polymer ?
#
loop_
_entity_poly.entity_id
_entity_poly.type
_entity_poly.pdbx_seq_one_letter_code
_entity_poly.pdbx_strand_id
1 'polypeptide(L)'
;MKIFLLLLIAAFGYVQPTKWSECEVCAFVMTSLRRVFGDDDLRDSCPDCLAPEALDRMVCDTLAEDTSDKDAIEFCYYLLRQVRSRDLIEEIMKLHPWYDRRTDRFCASEFELEDCRR
;
A
#
# COMPACT_ATOMS: atom_id res chain seq x y z
N MET A 1 34.22 -2.49 -38.67
CA MET A 1 33.50 -3.63 -38.07
C MET A 1 32.61 -3.08 -36.94
N LYS A 2 31.31 -2.88 -37.21
CA LYS A 2 30.31 -2.29 -36.29
C LYS A 2 29.01 -3.10 -36.36
N ILE A 3 29.03 -4.40 -36.04
CA ILE A 3 27.79 -5.22 -36.08
C ILE A 3 27.80 -6.34 -35.03
N PHE A 4 28.15 -6.06 -33.77
CA PHE A 4 28.09 -7.10 -32.72
C PHE A 4 27.69 -6.59 -31.33
N LEU A 5 26.85 -5.55 -31.25
CA LEU A 5 26.44 -5.02 -29.94
C LEU A 5 24.99 -4.52 -29.90
N LEU A 6 24.08 -5.18 -30.62
CA LEU A 6 22.65 -4.83 -30.61
C LEU A 6 21.69 -6.04 -30.48
N LEU A 7 22.16 -7.18 -29.97
CA LEU A 7 21.33 -8.39 -29.85
C LEU A 7 21.33 -9.02 -28.45
N LEU A 8 21.39 -8.20 -27.39
CA LEU A 8 21.23 -8.67 -26.01
C LEU A 8 20.22 -7.86 -25.17
N ILE A 9 19.38 -7.02 -25.81
CA ILE A 9 18.32 -6.26 -25.11
C ILE A 9 16.92 -6.83 -25.40
N ALA A 10 16.82 -7.93 -26.16
CA ALA A 10 15.52 -8.50 -26.55
C ALA A 10 15.08 -9.74 -25.73
N ALA A 11 15.90 -10.22 -24.79
CA ALA A 11 15.64 -11.46 -24.05
C ALA A 11 15.22 -11.29 -22.59
N PHE A 12 15.33 -10.09 -22.01
CA PHE A 12 14.64 -9.74 -20.78
C PHE A 12 13.31 -9.09 -21.18
N GLY A 13 12.40 -9.94 -21.67
CA GLY A 13 11.02 -9.55 -21.87
C GLY A 13 10.47 -9.02 -20.55
N TYR A 14 10.29 -7.70 -20.48
CA TYR A 14 9.18 -7.05 -19.82
C TYR A 14 8.66 -7.78 -18.58
N VAL A 15 9.41 -7.72 -17.47
CA VAL A 15 8.73 -7.57 -16.18
C VAL A 15 8.17 -6.16 -16.23
N GLN A 16 7.00 -5.99 -16.86
CA GLN A 16 6.24 -4.76 -16.69
C GLN A 16 5.99 -4.67 -15.19
N PRO A 17 6.40 -3.58 -14.51
CA PRO A 17 5.98 -3.37 -13.13
C PRO A 17 4.46 -3.52 -13.13
N THR A 18 3.95 -4.46 -12.34
CA THR A 18 2.51 -4.64 -12.16
C THR A 18 1.98 -3.30 -11.69
N LYS A 19 1.21 -2.62 -12.54
CA LYS A 19 0.55 -1.38 -12.16
C LYS A 19 -0.49 -1.73 -11.10
N TRP A 20 -0.27 -1.26 -9.89
CA TRP A 20 -1.22 -1.44 -8.81
C TRP A 20 -2.41 -0.51 -9.07
N SER A 21 -3.61 -1.06 -9.04
CA SER A 21 -4.83 -0.26 -9.01
C SER A 21 -4.96 0.49 -7.69
N GLU A 22 -5.70 1.60 -7.68
CA GLU A 22 -5.99 2.35 -6.46
C GLU A 22 -6.64 1.46 -5.38
N CYS A 23 -7.45 0.48 -5.79
CA CYS A 23 -8.06 -0.49 -4.88
C CYS A 23 -7.03 -1.42 -4.22
N GLU A 24 -6.07 -1.94 -5.00
CA GLU A 24 -5.01 -2.78 -4.46
C GLU A 24 -4.11 -1.99 -3.50
N VAL A 25 -3.77 -0.74 -3.85
CA VAL A 25 -3.02 0.15 -2.95
C VAL A 25 -3.80 0.41 -1.67
N CYS A 26 -5.10 0.74 -1.76
CA CYS A 26 -5.92 0.97 -0.58
C CYS A 26 -6.03 -0.27 0.30
N ALA A 27 -6.30 -1.43 -0.30
CA ALA A 27 -6.39 -2.70 0.40
C ALA A 27 -5.08 -3.06 1.12
N PHE A 28 -3.94 -2.81 0.47
CA PHE A 28 -2.62 -2.96 1.06
C PHE A 28 -2.45 -2.06 2.27
N VAL A 29 -2.70 -0.75 2.13
CA VAL A 29 -2.54 0.21 3.24
C VAL A 29 -3.43 -0.17 4.42
N MET A 30 -4.72 -0.45 4.21
CA MET A 30 -5.64 -0.79 5.30
C MET A 30 -5.24 -2.08 6.02
N THR A 31 -4.82 -3.09 5.27
CA THR A 31 -4.40 -4.38 5.85
C THR A 31 -3.09 -4.23 6.63
N SER A 32 -2.14 -3.45 6.11
CA SER A 32 -0.87 -3.15 6.79
C SER A 32 -1.09 -2.39 8.08
N LEU A 33 -1.92 -1.34 8.06
CA LEU A 33 -2.31 -0.61 9.27
C LEU A 33 -3.01 -1.51 10.29
N ARG A 34 -3.98 -2.31 9.85
CA ARG A 34 -4.70 -3.25 10.73
C ARG A 34 -3.75 -4.24 11.42
N ARG A 35 -2.69 -4.67 10.74
CA ARG A 35 -1.67 -5.55 11.33
C ARG A 35 -0.81 -4.80 12.31
N VAL A 36 -0.25 -3.66 11.93
CA VAL A 36 0.63 -2.84 12.78
C VAL A 36 -0.05 -2.44 14.08
N PHE A 37 -1.29 -1.94 14.01
CA PHE A 37 -2.04 -1.53 15.21
C PHE A 37 -2.69 -2.69 15.96
N GLY A 38 -2.83 -3.85 15.30
CA GLY A 38 -3.38 -5.07 15.87
C GLY A 38 -2.36 -5.97 16.55
N ASP A 39 -1.07 -5.66 16.41
CA ASP A 39 0.04 -6.36 17.03
C ASP A 39 0.37 -5.67 18.37
N ASP A 40 -0.21 -6.22 19.45
CA ASP A 40 0.01 -5.69 20.80
C ASP A 40 1.50 -5.76 21.20
N ASP A 41 2.27 -6.73 20.69
CA ASP A 41 3.70 -6.85 20.97
C ASP A 41 4.48 -5.72 20.29
N LEU A 42 4.10 -5.32 19.08
CA LEU A 42 4.73 -4.22 18.35
C LEU A 42 4.46 -2.87 19.05
N ARG A 43 3.24 -2.68 19.56
CA ARG A 43 2.84 -1.46 20.29
C ARG A 43 3.62 -1.29 21.58
N ASP A 44 3.83 -2.38 22.32
CA ASP A 44 4.51 -2.35 23.61
C ASP A 44 6.04 -2.29 23.47
N SER A 45 6.59 -2.84 22.39
CA SER A 45 8.04 -2.91 22.16
C SER A 45 8.63 -1.73 21.38
N CYS A 46 7.83 -1.04 20.55
CA CYS A 46 8.31 0.08 19.73
C CYS A 46 7.25 1.19 19.56
N PRO A 47 7.03 2.04 20.57
CA PRO A 47 6.09 3.15 20.46
C PRO A 47 6.46 4.14 19.35
N ASP A 48 7.75 4.34 19.08
CA ASP A 48 8.22 5.22 18.00
C ASP A 48 7.96 4.64 16.60
N CYS A 49 7.74 3.33 16.47
CA CYS A 49 7.36 2.69 15.20
C CYS A 49 5.95 3.10 14.75
N LEU A 50 5.12 3.59 15.68
CA LEU A 50 3.77 4.09 15.41
C LEU A 50 3.74 5.62 15.18
N ALA A 51 4.90 6.29 15.28
CA ALA A 51 5.00 7.70 14.91
C ALA A 51 4.60 7.88 13.43
N PRO A 52 3.91 8.98 13.06
CA PRO A 52 3.38 9.16 11.71
C PRO A 52 4.41 8.98 10.60
N GLU A 53 5.62 9.57 10.73
CA GLU A 53 6.65 9.41 9.70
C GLU A 53 7.23 8.00 9.63
N ALA A 54 7.31 7.29 10.77
CA ALA A 54 7.78 5.91 10.80
C ALA A 54 6.78 4.97 10.14
N LEU A 55 5.49 5.18 10.39
CA LEU A 55 4.38 4.43 9.80
C LEU A 55 4.29 4.67 8.29
N ASP A 56 4.47 5.92 7.86
CA ASP A 56 4.49 6.30 6.44
C ASP A 56 5.58 5.55 5.68
N ARG A 57 6.81 5.52 6.24
CA ARG A 57 7.91 4.74 5.68
C ARG A 57 7.62 3.25 5.70
N MET A 58 7.19 2.71 6.83
CA MET A 58 6.94 1.27 6.98
C MET A 58 5.92 0.75 5.97
N VAL A 59 4.85 1.50 5.71
CA VAL A 59 3.80 1.05 4.78
C VAL A 59 4.16 1.40 3.35
N CYS A 60 4.44 2.67 3.03
CA CYS A 60 4.60 3.10 1.65
C CYS A 60 5.97 2.79 1.06
N ASP A 61 7.05 2.70 1.87
CA ASP A 61 8.35 2.25 1.34
C ASP A 61 8.32 0.74 1.06
N THR A 62 7.60 -0.06 1.84
CA THR A 62 7.36 -1.48 1.50
C THR A 62 6.59 -1.61 0.19
N LEU A 63 5.57 -0.79 -0.06
CA LEU A 63 4.93 -0.76 -1.37
C LEU A 63 5.92 -0.38 -2.49
N ALA A 64 6.81 0.58 -2.24
CA ALA A 64 7.82 1.02 -3.21
C ALA A 64 8.91 -0.05 -3.50
N GLU A 65 9.09 -1.04 -2.62
CA GLU A 65 9.92 -2.22 -2.91
C GLU A 65 9.22 -3.16 -3.91
N ASP A 66 7.89 -3.24 -3.87
CA ASP A 66 7.06 -4.11 -4.71
C ASP A 66 6.63 -3.48 -6.04
N THR A 67 6.70 -2.15 -6.17
CA THR A 67 6.37 -1.43 -7.42
C THR A 67 7.25 -0.21 -7.67
N SER A 68 7.55 0.04 -8.95
CA SER A 68 8.17 1.31 -9.40
C SER A 68 7.15 2.35 -9.88
N ASP A 69 5.84 2.07 -9.70
CA ASP A 69 4.76 2.98 -10.07
C ASP A 69 4.66 4.14 -9.07
N LYS A 70 5.09 5.33 -9.52
CA LYS A 70 5.09 6.54 -8.68
C LYS A 70 3.68 6.96 -8.27
N ASP A 71 2.69 6.77 -9.13
CA ASP A 71 1.32 7.19 -8.85
C ASP A 71 0.74 6.33 -7.71
N ALA A 72 1.04 5.03 -7.71
CA ALA A 72 0.66 4.12 -6.62
C ALA A 72 1.32 4.49 -5.28
N ILE A 73 2.62 4.84 -5.31
CA ILE A 73 3.35 5.25 -4.12
C ILE A 73 2.80 6.58 -3.57
N GLU A 74 2.60 7.59 -4.44
CA GLU A 74 2.00 8.87 -4.05
C GLU A 74 0.59 8.68 -3.47
N PHE A 75 -0.19 7.78 -4.07
CA PHE A 75 -1.52 7.44 -3.59
C PHE A 75 -1.49 6.75 -2.21
N CYS A 76 -0.51 5.90 -1.92
CA CYS A 76 -0.30 5.32 -0.59
C CYS A 76 -0.11 6.42 0.48
N TYR A 77 0.78 7.38 0.23
CA TYR A 77 1.01 8.50 1.14
C TYR A 77 -0.25 9.37 1.32
N TYR A 78 -1.00 9.59 0.24
CA TYR A 78 -2.28 10.27 0.30
C TYR A 78 -3.27 9.55 1.23
N LEU A 79 -3.41 8.23 1.09
CA LEU A 79 -4.31 7.43 1.93
C LEU A 79 -3.92 7.48 3.41
N LEU A 80 -2.64 7.33 3.74
CA LEU A 80 -2.18 7.44 5.13
C LEU A 80 -2.48 8.81 5.74
N ARG A 81 -2.32 9.88 4.96
CA ARG A 81 -2.72 11.23 5.36
C ARG A 81 -4.22 11.33 5.59
N GLN A 82 -5.04 10.75 4.71
CA GLN A 82 -6.50 10.73 4.86
C GLN A 82 -6.94 9.99 6.13
N VAL A 83 -6.40 8.80 6.37
CA VAL A 83 -6.65 8.00 7.57
C VAL A 83 -6.39 8.83 8.84
N ARG A 84 -5.25 9.53 8.91
CA ARG A 84 -4.94 10.40 10.05
C ARG A 84 -5.88 11.59 10.15
N SER A 85 -6.09 12.30 9.05
CA SER A 85 -6.91 13.53 9.05
C SER A 85 -8.37 13.29 9.42
N ARG A 86 -8.86 12.07 9.17
CA ARG A 86 -10.24 11.65 9.42
C ARG A 86 -10.38 10.71 10.62
N ASP A 87 -9.29 10.47 11.35
CA ASP A 87 -9.25 9.60 12.54
C ASP A 87 -9.84 8.19 12.29
N LEU A 88 -9.47 7.56 11.19
CA LEU A 88 -10.06 6.29 10.74
C LEU A 88 -9.44 5.04 11.37
N ILE A 89 -8.46 5.18 12.28
CA ILE A 89 -7.70 4.05 12.84
C ILE A 89 -8.62 3.06 13.57
N GLU A 90 -9.58 3.55 14.36
CA GLU A 90 -10.51 2.66 15.08
C GLU A 90 -11.40 1.85 14.12
N GLU A 91 -11.84 2.45 13.01
CA GLU A 91 -12.63 1.73 12.01
C GLU A 91 -11.77 0.71 11.26
N ILE A 92 -10.53 1.06 10.92
CA ILE A 92 -9.56 0.13 10.33
C ILE A 92 -9.33 -1.05 11.26
N MET A 93 -9.27 -0.84 12.57
CA MET A 93 -9.09 -1.91 13.56
C MET A 93 -10.25 -2.92 13.60
N LYS A 94 -11.45 -2.55 13.13
CA LYS A 94 -12.59 -3.46 12.97
C LYS A 94 -12.49 -4.33 11.71
N LEU A 95 -11.59 -4.00 10.78
CA LEU A 95 -11.33 -4.81 9.60
C LEU A 95 -10.62 -6.12 9.97
N HIS A 96 -10.64 -7.06 9.03
CA HIS A 96 -9.94 -8.31 9.18
C HIS A 96 -8.42 -8.09 9.01
N PRO A 97 -7.52 -8.73 9.79
CA PRO A 97 -6.07 -8.66 9.60
C PRO A 97 -5.53 -9.26 8.28
N TRP A 98 -6.41 -9.73 7.41
CA TRP A 98 -6.09 -10.12 6.05
C TRP A 98 -7.08 -9.47 5.10
N TYR A 99 -6.64 -9.31 3.85
CA TYR A 99 -7.49 -8.76 2.81
C TYR A 99 -8.77 -9.58 2.64
N ASP A 100 -9.92 -8.91 2.72
CA ASP A 100 -11.23 -9.46 2.38
C ASP A 100 -12.16 -8.39 1.81
N ARG A 101 -13.36 -8.80 1.40
CA ARG A 101 -14.37 -7.91 0.80
C ARG A 101 -14.85 -6.77 1.72
N ARG A 102 -14.59 -6.80 3.02
CA ARG A 102 -14.88 -5.67 3.91
C ARG A 102 -13.86 -4.56 3.70
N THR A 103 -12.60 -4.91 3.48
CA THR A 103 -11.55 -3.94 3.16
C THR A 103 -11.86 -3.22 1.84
N ASP A 104 -12.31 -3.94 0.81
CA ASP A 104 -12.75 -3.31 -0.45
C ASP A 104 -13.90 -2.32 -0.26
N ARG A 105 -14.92 -2.73 0.52
CA ARG A 105 -16.07 -1.87 0.81
C ARG A 105 -15.68 -0.63 1.60
N PHE A 106 -14.77 -0.79 2.55
CA PHE A 106 -14.20 0.32 3.31
C PHE A 106 -13.46 1.28 2.38
N CYS A 107 -12.62 0.76 1.49
CA CYS A 107 -11.91 1.56 0.48
C CYS A 107 -12.89 2.33 -0.43
N ALA A 108 -13.95 1.67 -0.89
CA ALA A 108 -14.96 2.28 -1.74
C ALA A 108 -15.89 3.28 -1.03
N SER A 109 -16.07 3.16 0.29
CA SER A 109 -16.93 4.08 1.05
C SER A 109 -16.14 5.27 1.57
N GLU A 110 -14.97 5.03 2.15
CA GLU A 110 -14.20 6.08 2.81
C GLU A 110 -13.40 6.91 1.81
N PHE A 111 -12.89 6.33 0.73
CA PHE A 111 -12.01 7.03 -0.21
C PHE A 111 -12.63 7.20 -1.60
N GLU A 112 -13.93 6.98 -1.74
CA GLU A 112 -14.68 7.15 -3.00
C GLU A 112 -14.14 6.31 -4.18
N LEU A 113 -13.48 5.19 -3.87
CA LEU A 113 -12.90 4.30 -4.88
C LEU A 113 -13.96 3.35 -5.45
N GLU A 114 -14.76 3.85 -6.39
CA GLU A 114 -15.92 3.13 -6.95
C GLU A 114 -15.54 1.78 -7.59
N ASP A 115 -14.35 1.68 -8.17
CA ASP A 115 -13.87 0.45 -8.81
C ASP A 115 -13.61 -0.70 -7.82
N CYS A 116 -13.53 -0.44 -6.51
CA CYS A 116 -13.34 -1.49 -5.50
C CYS A 116 -14.64 -2.22 -5.15
N ARG A 117 -15.79 -1.81 -5.70
CA ARG A 117 -17.09 -2.44 -5.42
C ARG A 117 -17.37 -3.71 -6.24
N ARG A 118 -16.50 -4.04 -7.21
CA ARG A 118 -16.72 -5.11 -8.20
C ARG A 118 -16.51 -6.51 -7.63
#